data_AF-A0A428SIB4-F1
#
_entry.id   AF-A0A428SIB4-F1
#
_cell.length_a   1.000
_cell.length_b   1.000
_cell.length_c   1.000
_cell.angle_alpha   90.00
_cell.angle_beta   90.00
_cell.angle_gamma   90.00
#
_symmetry.space_group_name_H-M   'P 1'
#
loop_
_entity.id
_entity.type
_entity.pdbx_description
1 polymer ?
#
loop_
_entity_poly.entity_id
_entity_poly.type
_entity_poly.pdbx_seq_one_letter_code
_entity_poly.pdbx_strand_id
1 'polypeptide(L)' 'MDGCKKALGRLHELGIKLGDINKHNFLVRDGHDVVLVDFETAKRDCSPLELEDEMSTLKSSLEGTSFRGGVEPAYE' A
#
# COMPACT_ATOMS: atom_id res chain seq x y z
N MET A 1 10.20 3.14 3.75
CA MET A 1 9.43 3.50 2.53
C MET A 1 9.82 2.67 1.33
N ASP A 2 11.12 2.44 1.09
CA ASP A 2 11.63 1.71 -0.08
C ASP A 2 11.07 0.30 -0.22
N GLY A 3 10.87 -0.42 0.89
CA GLY A 3 10.24 -1.74 0.89
C GLY A 3 8.80 -1.74 0.36
N CYS A 4 7.97 -0.78 0.78
CA CYS A 4 6.58 -0.67 0.33
C CYS A 4 6.49 -0.31 -1.16
N LYS A 5 7.33 0.64 -1.61
CA LYS A 5 7.42 1.01 -3.03
C LYS A 5 7.86 -0.17 -3.88
N LYS A 6 8.83 -0.95 -3.41
CA LYS A 6 9.31 -2.14 -4.10
C LYS A 6 8.26 -3.25 -4.17
N ALA A 7 7.51 -3.46 -3.08
CA ALA A 7 6.44 -4.44 -3.04
C ALA A 7 5.28 -4.06 -3.98
N LEU A 8 4.87 -2.78 -3.96
CA LEU A 8 3.82 -2.26 -4.85
C LEU A 8 4.29 -2.24 -6.32
N GLY A 9 5.55 -1.85 -6.57
CA GLY A 9 6.13 -1.87 -7.92
C GLY A 9 6.10 -3.25 -8.55
N ARG A 10 6.40 -4.30 -7.80
CA ARG A 10 6.27 -5.69 -8.26
C ARG A 10 4.83 -6.07 -8.65
N LEU A 11 3.84 -5.48 -7.97
CA LEU A 11 2.43 -5.68 -8.29
C LEU A 11 2.05 -4.95 -9.59
N HIS A 12 2.55 -3.72 -9.77
CA HIS A 12 2.36 -2.92 -10.98
C HIS A 12 3.03 -3.53 -12.21
N GLU A 13 4.21 -4.15 -12.06
CA GLU A 13 4.88 -4.91 -13.13
C GLU A 13 4.02 -6.07 -13.66
N LEU A 14 3.10 -6.59 -12.85
CA LEU A 14 2.13 -7.62 -13.24
C LEU A 14 0.83 -7.02 -13.81
N GLY A 15 0.74 -5.69 -13.96
CA GLY A 15 -0.46 -4.98 -14.41
C GLY A 15 -1.58 -4.97 -13.37
N ILE A 16 -1.25 -5.11 -12.08
CA ILE A 16 -2.20 -5.19 -10.99
C ILE A 16 -2.15 -3.91 -10.16
N LYS A 17 -3.28 -3.24 -10.01
CA LYS A 17 -3.51 -2.13 -9.08
C LYS A 17 -3.99 -2.69 -7.74
N LEU A 18 -3.42 -2.24 -6.61
CA LEU A 18 -3.83 -2.74 -5.29
C LEU A 18 -5.18 -2.18 -4.87
N GLY A 19 -5.49 -0.94 -5.24
CA GLY A 19 -6.73 -0.23 -4.91
C GLY A 19 -6.69 0.39 -3.53
N ASP A 20 -6.35 -0.39 -2.51
CA ASP A 20 -6.24 0.05 -1.12
C ASP A 20 -4.77 0.06 -0.63
N ILE A 21 -4.09 1.18 -0.87
CA ILE A 21 -2.69 1.42 -0.48
C ILE A 21 -2.55 1.94 0.97
N ASN A 22 -3.45 1.54 1.88
CA ASN A 22 -3.36 1.90 3.29
C ASN A 22 -2.16 1.20 3.97
N LYS A 23 -1.47 1.87 4.90
CA LYS A 23 -0.30 1.34 5.62
C LYS A 23 -0.54 0.00 6.33
N HIS A 24 -1.79 -0.27 6.72
CA HIS A 24 -2.18 -1.52 7.37
C HIS A 24 -2.07 -2.73 6.42
N ASN A 25 -2.15 -2.51 5.11
CA ASN A 25 -2.02 -3.53 4.08
C ASN A 25 -0.55 -3.85 3.74
N PHE A 26 0.41 -3.12 4.33
CA PHE A 26 1.84 -3.33 4.18
C PHE A 26 2.40 -3.95 5.47
N LEU A 27 2.55 -5.27 5.49
CA LEU A 27 3.16 -5.97 6.61
C LEU A 27 4.67 -6.00 6.44
N VAL A 28 5.39 -5.28 7.30
CA VAL A 28 6.85 -5.32 7.36
C VAL A 28 7.26 -6.50 8.25
N ARG A 29 8.04 -7.43 7.72
CA ARG A 29 8.63 -8.54 8.50
C ARG A 29 9.99 -8.15 9.07
N ASP A 30 10.37 -8.80 10.17
CA ASP A 30 11.73 -8.78 10.73
C ASP A 30 12.71 -9.26 9.64
N GLY A 31 13.40 -8.30 9.01
CA GLY A 31 14.20 -8.54 7.80
C GLY A 31 14.02 -7.53 6.66
N HIS A 32 13.19 -6.49 6.84
CA HIS A 32 12.91 -5.42 5.84
C HIS A 32 12.10 -5.86 4.62
N ASP A 33 11.64 -7.12 4.58
CA ASP A 33 10.69 -7.56 3.56
C ASP A 33 9.29 -7.02 3.85
N VAL A 34 8.66 -6.47 2.82
CA VAL A 34 7.30 -5.95 2.88
C VAL A 34 6.39 -6.88 2.11
N VAL A 35 5.36 -7.36 2.80
CA VAL A 35 4.31 -8.22 2.25
C VAL A 35 3.05 -7.40 2.10
N LEU A 36 2.52 -7.34 0.89
CA LEU A 36 1.20 -6.79 0.63
C LEU A 36 0.15 -7.81 1.06
N VAL A 37 -0.82 -7.37 1.84
CA VAL A 37 -1.99 -8.13 2.22
C VAL A 37 -3.24 -7.38 1.80
N ASP A 38 -4.35 -8.12 1.76
CA ASP A 38 -5.65 -7.65 1.31
C ASP A 38 -5.66 -7.21 -0.17
N PHE A 39 -6.20 -8.09 -1.02
CA PHE A 39 -6.36 -7.87 -2.46
C PHE A 39 -7.83 -7.73 -2.83
N GLU A 40 -8.72 -7.45 -1.88
CA GLU A 40 -10.16 -7.38 -2.13
C GLU A 40 -10.50 -6.29 -3.19
N THR A 41 -9.82 -5.16 -3.13
CA THR A 41 -10.01 -4.04 -4.07
C THR A 41 -9.06 -4.07 -5.25
N ALA A 42 -8.21 -5.11 -5.34
CA ALA A 42 -7.18 -5.19 -6.36
C ALA A 42 -7.80 -5.43 -7.74
N LYS A 43 -7.27 -4.72 -8.74
CA LYS A 43 -7.74 -4.80 -10.14
C LYS A 43 -6.59 -5.15 -11.07
N ARG A 44 -6.88 -6.02 -12.04
CA ARG A 44 -5.99 -6.35 -13.17
C ARG A 44 -6.33 -5.51 -14.38
N ASP A 45 -5.41 -5.48 -15.34
CA ASP A 45 -5.55 -4.76 -16.62
C ASP A 45 -5.76 -3.25 -16.43
N CYS A 46 -5.14 -2.70 -15.39
CA CYS A 46 -5.15 -1.26 -15.15
C CYS A 46 -4.18 -0.55 -16.09
N SER A 47 -4.57 0.65 -16.54
CA SER A 47 -3.72 1.50 -17.35
C SER A 47 -2.44 1.87 -16.59
N PRO A 48 -1.30 2.06 -17.27
CA PRO A 48 -0.05 2.49 -16.62
C PRO A 48 -0.21 3.78 -15.82
N LEU A 49 -1.11 4.66 -16.27
CA LEU A 49 -1.43 5.93 -15.62
C LEU A 49 -2.13 5.73 -14.27
N GLU A 50 -3.02 4.73 -14.16
CA GLU A 50 -3.69 4.36 -12.90
C GLU A 50 -2.70 3.76 -11.88
N LEU A 51 -1.69 3.03 -12.36
CA LEU A 51 -0.64 2.43 -11.54
C LEU A 51 0.35 3.50 -11.06
N GLU A 52 0.76 4.42 -11.93
CA GLU A 52 1.64 5.54 -11.56
C GLU A 52 0.96 6.49 -10.55
N ASP A 53 -0.33 6.76 -10.72
CA ASP A 53 -1.11 7.55 -9.76
C ASP A 53 -1.14 6.87 -8.37
N GLU A 54 -1.33 5.55 -8.33
CA GLU A 54 -1.26 4.75 -7.10
C GLU A 54 0.15 4.78 -6.47
N MET A 55 1.21 4.70 -7.28
CA MET A 55 2.59 4.80 -6.80
C MET A 55 2.93 6.19 -6.25
N SER A 56 2.40 7.25 -6.88
CA SER A 56 2.60 8.64 -6.46
C SER A 56 1.89 8.93 -5.13
N THR A 57 0.66 8.41 -4.97
CA THR A 57 -0.14 8.57 -3.76
C THR A 57 0.29 7.66 -2.60
N LEU A 58 1.04 6.58 -2.86
CA LEU A 58 1.58 5.66 -1.86
C LEU A 58 2.31 6.39 -0.72
N LYS A 59 3.13 7.40 -1.05
CA LYS A 59 3.89 8.14 -0.03
C LYS A 59 2.95 8.83 0.95
N SER A 60 1.96 9.56 0.43
CA SER A 60 0.94 10.26 1.22
C SER A 60 0.04 9.30 2.00
N SER A 61 -0.25 8.12 1.46
CA SER A 61 -1.05 7.10 2.13
C SER A 61 -0.32 6.44 3.30
N LEU A 62 1.00 6.23 3.17
CA LEU A 62 1.87 5.72 4.23
C LEU A 62 2.14 6.76 5.33
N GLU A 63 2.35 8.03 4.94
CA GLU A 63 2.54 9.16 5.86
C GLU A 63 1.22 9.63 6.49
N GLY A 64 0.09 9.24 5.90
CA GLY A 64 -1.24 9.54 6.39
C GLY A 64 -1.44 9.01 7.82
N THR A 65 -1.55 9.94 8.76
CA THR A 65 -2.09 9.75 10.11
C THR A 65 -3.59 9.51 10.10
N SER A 66 -4.15 8.92 9.04
CA SER A 66 -5.54 8.49 9.07
C SER A 66 -5.63 7.22 9.91
N PHE A 67 -6.21 7.33 11.11
CA PHE A 67 -6.62 6.23 11.99
C PHE A 67 -7.75 5.36 11.39
N ARG A 68 -7.84 5.26 10.05
CA ARG A 68 -8.77 4.33 9.40
C ARG A 68 -8.15 2.93 9.48
N GLY A 69 -8.44 2.25 10.59
CA GLY A 69 -8.06 0.86 10.84
C GLY A 69 -7.42 0.57 12.20
N GLY A 70 -7.14 1.57 13.04
CA GLY A 70 -6.49 1.39 14.34
C GLY A 70 -7.12 2.24 15.43
N VAL A 71 -7.38 1.62 16.60
CA VAL A 71 -7.97 2.26 17.78
C VAL A 71 -7.19 3.52 18.18
N GLU A 72 -7.91 4.60 18.49
CA GLU A 72 -7.33 5.79 19.10
C GLU A 72 -6.60 5.38 20.38
N PRO A 73 -5.40 5.92 20.67
CA PRO A 73 -4.86 5.81 22.01
C PRO A 73 -5.78 6.64 22.92
N ALA A 74 -6.57 5.96 23.75
CA ALA A 74 -7.21 6.60 24.88
C ALA A 74 -6.09 7.18 25.75
N TYR A 75 -5.99 8.51 25.77
CA TYR A 75 -5.20 9.18 26.79
C TYR A 75 -5.97 9.00 28.12
N GLU A 76 -5.35 8.32 29.08
CA GLU A 76 -5.76 8.36 30.49
C GLU A 76 -5.25 9.63 31.17
#